data_AF-A0A7S3LZT3-F1
#
_entry.id   AF-A0A7S3LZT3-F1
#
_cell.length_a   1.000
_cell.length_b   1.000
_cell.length_c   1.000
_cell.angle_alpha   90.00
_cell.angle_beta   90.00
_cell.angle_gamma   90.00
#
_symmetry.space_group_name_H-M   'P 1'
#
loop_
_entity.id
_entity.type
_entity.pdbx_description
1 polymer ?
#
loop_
_entity_poly.entity_id
_entity_poly.type
_entity_poly.pdbx_seq_one_letter_code
_entity_poly.pdbx_strand_id
1 'polypeptide(L)'
;TKLMAYPDALKDLEECLKLDPKFVKAYSRKGVVHFFMKEYHKAMQAYDKGLAIDPDNEECKNGKEQVINKISETSRSGEVDEEQIRHAMADPEIQQILHDPQINMFLKSMQENPKEAQKAMQSDPKLQEAVSKLMAAGIIRTG
;
A
#
# COMPACT_ATOMS: atom_id res chain seq x y z
N THR A 1 1.94 14.07 21.83
CA THR A 1 2.44 15.03 20.81
C THR A 1 3.14 14.35 19.63
N LYS A 2 2.75 13.11 19.25
CA LYS A 2 3.49 12.28 18.27
C LYS A 2 3.12 12.47 16.79
N LEU A 3 2.17 13.36 16.46
CA LEU A 3 1.70 13.53 15.07
C LEU A 3 2.61 14.42 14.19
N MET A 4 3.45 15.29 14.77
CA MET A 4 4.31 16.18 13.98
C MET A 4 5.62 15.55 13.50
N ALA A 5 5.98 14.35 13.94
CA ALA A 5 7.31 13.77 13.68
C ALA A 5 7.35 12.74 12.54
N TYR A 6 6.20 12.34 11.97
CA TYR A 6 6.20 11.31 10.92
C TYR A 6 6.80 11.78 9.59
N PRO A 7 6.49 13.00 9.08
CA PRO A 7 7.12 13.51 7.85
C PRO A 7 8.63 13.68 8.00
N ASP A 8 9.09 14.18 9.17
CA ASP A 8 10.51 14.32 9.47
C ASP A 8 11.19 12.96 9.58
N ALA A 9 10.57 11.98 10.25
CA ALA A 9 11.08 10.61 10.31
C ALA A 9 11.18 9.96 8.93
N LEU A 10 10.22 10.19 8.03
CA LEU A 10 10.31 9.71 6.65
C LEU A 10 11.49 10.35 5.92
N LYS A 11 11.72 11.65 6.13
CA LYS A 11 12.85 12.36 5.52
C LYS A 11 14.19 11.81 6.01
N ASP A 12 14.35 11.61 7.32
CA ASP A 12 15.55 11.02 7.91
C ASP A 12 15.80 9.59 7.37
N LEU A 13 14.73 8.79 7.25
CA LEU A 13 14.81 7.45 6.67
C LEU A 13 15.18 7.49 5.19
N GLU A 14 14.70 8.47 4.43
CA GLU A 14 15.08 8.64 3.03
C GLU A 14 16.54 9.06 2.86
N GLU A 15 17.06 9.92 3.74
CA GLU A 15 18.50 10.21 3.76
C GLU A 15 19.32 8.97 4.13
N CYS A 16 18.87 8.20 5.11
CA CYS A 16 19.51 6.94 5.48
C CYS A 16 19.55 5.94 4.31
N LEU A 17 18.44 5.81 3.57
CA LEU A 17 18.35 4.95 2.38
C LEU A 17 19.13 5.50 1.17
N LYS A 18 19.35 6.82 1.08
CA LYS A 18 20.25 7.40 0.08
C LYS A 18 21.71 7.08 0.37
N LEU A 19 22.09 7.06 1.65
CA LEU A 19 23.43 6.71 2.11
C LEU A 19 23.70 5.20 2.00
N ASP A 20 22.74 4.38 2.44
CA ASP A 20 22.79 2.93 2.32
C ASP A 20 21.44 2.36 1.84
N PRO A 21 21.31 2.12 0.52
CA PRO A 21 20.11 1.52 -0.06
C PRO A 21 19.86 0.07 0.38
N LYS A 22 20.81 -0.58 1.05
CA LYS A 22 20.67 -1.96 1.56
C LYS A 22 20.33 -2.00 3.05
N PHE A 23 20.08 -0.85 3.67
CA PHE A 23 19.78 -0.79 5.09
C PHE A 23 18.33 -1.23 5.41
N VAL A 24 18.15 -2.53 5.60
CA VAL A 24 16.84 -3.19 5.84
C VAL A 24 16.07 -2.57 7.00
N LYS A 25 16.76 -2.16 8.08
CA LYS A 25 16.12 -1.51 9.23
C LYS A 25 15.51 -0.14 8.91
N ALA A 26 16.03 0.59 7.93
CA ALA A 26 15.36 1.81 7.48
C ALA A 26 14.08 1.50 6.72
N TYR A 27 14.05 0.43 5.91
CA TYR A 27 12.83 -0.03 5.25
C TYR A 27 11.77 -0.50 6.26
N SER A 28 12.15 -1.28 7.27
CA SER A 28 11.21 -1.71 8.32
C SER A 28 10.61 -0.51 9.06
N ARG A 29 11.46 0.45 9.46
CA ARG A 29 11.01 1.69 10.12
C ARG A 29 10.15 2.57 9.22
N LYS A 30 10.47 2.67 7.93
CA LYS A 30 9.66 3.40 6.94
C LYS A 30 8.28 2.77 6.81
N GLY A 31 8.21 1.44 6.78
CA GLY A 31 6.95 0.70 6.80
C GLY A 31 6.12 0.97 8.06
N VAL A 32 6.76 1.01 9.23
CA VAL A 32 6.08 1.32 10.51
C VAL A 32 5.52 2.74 10.51
N VAL A 33 6.30 3.72 10.04
CA VAL A 33 5.84 5.12 9.96
C VAL A 33 4.62 5.25 9.04
N HIS A 34 4.68 4.65 7.85
CA HIS A 34 3.54 4.63 6.93
C HIS A 34 2.32 3.90 7.52
N PHE A 35 2.51 2.82 8.28
CA PHE A 35 1.43 2.13 8.98
C PHE A 35 0.74 3.04 10.00
N PHE A 36 1.50 3.81 10.79
CA PHE A 36 0.93 4.79 11.72
C PHE A 36 0.27 5.98 11.03
N MET A 37 0.71 6.34 9.83
CA MET A 37 0.07 7.33 8.96
C MET A 37 -1.14 6.77 8.20
N LYS A 38 -1.50 5.50 8.43
CA LYS A 38 -2.58 4.78 7.72
C LYS A 38 -2.35 4.66 6.20
N GLU A 39 -1.12 4.87 5.75
CA GLU A 39 -0.70 4.70 4.36
C GLU A 39 -0.28 3.24 4.11
N TYR A 40 -1.23 2.31 4.25
CA TYR A 40 -0.96 0.88 4.26
C TYR A 40 -0.29 0.36 2.97
N HIS A 41 -0.65 0.91 1.81
CA HIS A 41 -0.02 0.54 0.53
C HIS A 41 1.47 0.92 0.48
N LYS A 42 1.85 2.09 1.01
CA LYS A 42 3.26 2.50 1.13
C LYS A 42 3.99 1.67 2.18
N ALA A 43 3.30 1.32 3.28
CA ALA A 43 3.86 0.46 4.31
C ALA A 43 4.23 -0.92 3.73
N MET A 44 3.31 -1.55 2.98
CA MET A 44 3.58 -2.79 2.28
C MET A 44 4.77 -2.67 1.33
N GLN A 45 4.82 -1.62 0.51
CA GLN A 45 5.93 -1.42 -0.43
C GLN A 45 7.29 -1.26 0.29
N ALA A 46 7.31 -0.56 1.43
CA ALA A 46 8.53 -0.42 2.23
C ALA A 46 9.00 -1.76 2.78
N TYR A 47 8.10 -2.57 3.35
CA TYR A 47 8.43 -3.91 3.82
C TYR A 47 8.86 -4.85 2.69
N ASP A 48 8.20 -4.80 1.53
CA ASP A 48 8.58 -5.60 0.36
C ASP A 48 9.98 -5.24 -0.15
N LYS A 49 10.34 -3.96 -0.17
CA LYS A 49 11.71 -3.53 -0.49
C LYS A 49 12.72 -4.04 0.53
N GLY A 50 12.38 -4.01 1.82
CA GLY A 50 13.21 -4.58 2.89
C GLY A 50 13.41 -6.09 2.71
N LEU A 51 12.34 -6.83 2.44
CA LEU A 51 12.37 -8.28 2.20
C LEU A 51 13.07 -8.67 0.90
N ALA A 52 13.07 -7.80 -0.11
CA ALA A 52 13.84 -8.02 -1.34
C ALA A 52 15.35 -7.96 -1.09
N ILE A 53 15.80 -7.23 -0.05
CA ILE A 53 17.20 -7.14 0.35
C ILE A 53 17.56 -8.26 1.33
N ASP A 54 16.72 -8.46 2.35
CA ASP A 54 16.86 -9.52 3.35
C ASP A 54 15.51 -10.26 3.50
N PRO A 55 15.35 -11.36 2.74
CA PRO A 55 14.12 -12.16 2.78
C PRO A 55 13.85 -12.80 4.14
N ASP A 56 14.83 -12.88 5.03
CA ASP A 56 14.70 -13.50 6.36
C ASP A 56 14.47 -12.49 7.47
N ASN A 57 14.34 -11.20 7.13
CA ASN A 57 14.10 -10.16 8.11
C ASN A 57 12.72 -10.29 8.80
N GLU A 58 12.74 -10.68 10.08
CA GLU A 58 11.51 -10.85 10.86
C GLU A 58 10.73 -9.54 11.07
N GLU A 59 11.41 -8.39 11.24
CA GLU A 59 10.74 -7.10 11.43
C GLU A 59 9.89 -6.74 10.20
N CYS A 60 10.42 -6.94 8.99
CA CYS A 60 9.69 -6.69 7.76
C CYS A 60 8.56 -7.70 7.54
N LYS A 61 8.75 -8.99 7.83
CA LYS A 61 7.69 -10.01 7.74
C LYS A 61 6.53 -9.68 8.67
N ASN A 62 6.84 -9.46 9.95
CA ASN A 62 5.84 -9.13 10.98
C ASN A 62 5.13 -7.81 10.68
N GLY A 63 5.87 -6.81 10.19
CA GLY A 63 5.31 -5.52 9.78
C GLY A 63 4.34 -5.67 8.61
N LYS A 64 4.69 -6.45 7.59
CA LYS A 64 3.82 -6.74 6.44
C LYS A 64 2.54 -7.47 6.87
N GLU A 65 2.66 -8.47 7.74
CA GLU A 65 1.51 -9.20 8.27
C GLU A 65 0.55 -8.29 9.06
N GLN A 66 1.09 -7.40 9.89
CA GLN A 66 0.29 -6.40 10.60
C GLN A 66 -0.50 -5.49 9.65
N VAL A 67 0.14 -5.04 8.57
CA VAL A 67 -0.54 -4.21 7.55
C VAL A 67 -1.68 -4.98 6.89
N ILE A 68 -1.44 -6.23 6.49
CA ILE A 68 -2.46 -7.09 5.85
C ILE A 68 -3.65 -7.31 6.79
N ASN A 69 -3.37 -7.63 8.06
CA ASN A 69 -4.41 -7.82 9.07
C ASN A 69 -5.23 -6.55 9.25
N LYS A 70 -4.60 -5.38 9.25
CA LYS A 70 -5.30 -4.09 9.38
C LYS A 70 -6.17 -3.77 8.16
N ILE A 71 -5.65 -3.96 6.95
CA ILE A 71 -6.44 -3.82 5.71
C ILE A 71 -7.64 -4.76 5.72
N SER A 72 -7.45 -6.03 6.11
CA SER A 72 -8.54 -7.00 6.20
C SER A 72 -9.54 -6.63 7.29
N GLU A 73 -9.09 -6.09 8.42
CA GLU A 73 -9.94 -5.62 9.51
C GLU A 73 -10.80 -4.45 9.06
N THR A 74 -10.21 -3.40 8.47
CA THR A 74 -10.94 -2.24 7.91
C THR A 74 -11.91 -2.65 6.81
N SER A 75 -11.52 -3.61 5.97
CA SER A 75 -12.40 -4.15 4.92
C SER A 75 -13.60 -4.91 5.50
N ARG A 76 -13.41 -5.64 6.61
CA ARG A 76 -14.47 -6.41 7.29
C ARG A 76 -15.35 -5.57 8.20
N SER A 77 -14.77 -4.61 8.94
CA SER A 77 -15.51 -3.74 9.85
C SER A 77 -16.40 -2.77 9.07
N GLY A 78 -16.08 -2.56 7.79
CA GLY A 78 -16.78 -1.60 6.93
C GLY A 78 -16.46 -0.15 7.31
N GLU A 79 -15.62 0.08 8.33
CA GLU A 79 -15.17 1.39 8.75
C GLU A 79 -14.41 2.03 7.59
N VAL A 80 -14.95 3.15 7.13
CA VAL A 80 -14.30 4.00 6.14
C VAL A 80 -13.35 4.89 6.94
N ASP A 81 -12.07 4.57 6.93
CA ASP A 81 -11.08 5.48 7.50
C ASP A 81 -10.88 6.65 6.52
N GLU A 82 -11.62 7.73 6.73
CA GLU A 82 -11.57 8.91 5.88
C GLU A 82 -10.15 9.48 5.77
N GLU A 83 -9.33 9.34 6.81
CA GLU A 83 -7.94 9.80 6.81
C GLU A 83 -7.08 8.94 5.86
N GLN A 84 -7.24 7.62 5.90
CA GLN A 84 -6.60 6.69 4.96
C GLN A 84 -6.98 7.03 3.51
N ILE A 85 -8.26 7.24 3.23
CA ILE A 85 -8.73 7.58 1.89
C ILE A 85 -8.21 8.94 1.44
N ARG A 86 -8.19 9.94 2.32
CA ARG A 86 -7.64 11.26 2.00
C ARG A 86 -6.15 11.19 1.69
N HIS A 87 -5.37 10.45 2.48
CA HIS A 87 -3.95 10.25 2.22
C HIS A 87 -3.70 9.46 0.93
N ALA A 88 -4.48 8.42 0.68
CA ALA A 88 -4.39 7.66 -0.56
C ALA A 88 -4.77 8.51 -1.78
N MET A 89 -5.84 9.31 -1.71
CA MET A 89 -6.19 10.22 -2.80
C MET A 89 -5.20 11.36 -2.98
N ALA A 90 -4.48 11.76 -1.94
CA ALA A 90 -3.37 12.71 -2.05
C ALA A 90 -2.10 12.08 -2.64
N ASP A 91 -2.03 10.75 -2.74
CA ASP A 91 -0.88 10.05 -3.29
C ASP A 91 -0.86 10.13 -4.82
N PRO A 92 0.19 10.69 -5.45
CA PRO A 92 0.31 10.73 -6.89
C PRO A 92 0.34 9.34 -7.55
N GLU A 93 0.83 8.30 -6.87
CA GLU A 93 0.83 6.93 -7.40
C GLU A 93 -0.60 6.39 -7.51
N ILE A 94 -1.43 6.63 -6.49
CA ILE A 94 -2.85 6.25 -6.51
C ILE A 94 -3.61 7.07 -7.56
N GLN A 95 -3.32 8.37 -7.68
CA GLN A 95 -3.92 9.20 -8.72
C GLN A 95 -3.57 8.67 -10.12
N GLN A 96 -2.31 8.31 -10.38
CA GLN A 96 -1.91 7.71 -11.66
C GLN A 96 -2.67 6.41 -11.94
N ILE A 97 -2.82 5.55 -10.92
CA ILE A 97 -3.59 4.31 -11.04
C ILE A 97 -5.06 4.61 -11.39
N LEU A 98 -5.69 5.61 -10.75
CA LEU A 98 -7.08 6.00 -11.04
C LEU A 98 -7.25 6.63 -12.43
N HIS A 99 -6.22 7.32 -12.94
CA HIS A 99 -6.22 7.88 -14.29
C HIS A 99 -5.85 6.84 -15.35
N ASP A 100 -5.42 5.64 -14.96
CA ASP A 100 -5.08 4.58 -15.89
C ASP A 100 -6.35 4.06 -16.60
N PRO A 101 -6.42 4.11 -17.94
CA PRO A 101 -7.57 3.62 -18.69
C PRO A 101 -7.83 2.12 -18.47
N GLN A 102 -6.79 1.30 -18.23
CA GLN A 102 -6.97 -0.12 -17.95
C GLN A 102 -7.68 -0.34 -16.60
N ILE A 103 -7.39 0.49 -15.59
CA ILE A 103 -8.03 0.42 -14.27
C ILE A 103 -9.47 0.88 -14.35
N ASN A 104 -9.76 1.95 -15.07
CA ASN A 104 -11.13 2.40 -15.30
C ASN A 104 -11.95 1.38 -16.10
N MET A 105 -11.35 0.75 -17.12
CA MET A 105 -11.99 -0.35 -17.83
C MET A 105 -12.19 -1.56 -16.91
N PHE A 106 -11.24 -1.89 -16.04
CA PHE A 106 -11.39 -2.97 -15.06
C PHE A 106 -12.53 -2.68 -14.09
N LEU A 107 -12.58 -1.49 -13.50
CA LEU A 107 -13.67 -1.06 -12.61
C LEU A 107 -15.04 -1.15 -13.27
N LYS A 108 -15.13 -0.75 -14.54
CA LYS A 108 -16.34 -0.91 -15.35
C LYS A 108 -16.68 -2.39 -15.60
N SER A 109 -15.68 -3.19 -15.99
CA SER A 109 -15.85 -4.62 -16.22
C SER A 109 -16.18 -5.40 -14.95
N MET A 110 -15.77 -4.93 -13.76
CA MET A 110 -16.17 -5.52 -12.48
C MET A 110 -17.68 -5.36 -12.23
N GLN A 111 -18.27 -4.25 -12.67
CA GLN A 111 -19.71 -4.01 -12.58
C GLN A 111 -20.49 -4.80 -13.64
N GLU A 112 -19.96 -4.87 -14.87
CA GLU A 112 -20.64 -5.56 -15.99
C GLU A 112 -20.44 -7.09 -15.95
N ASN A 113 -19.19 -7.56 -15.79
CA ASN A 113 -18.77 -8.96 -15.85
C ASN A 113 -17.61 -9.28 -14.88
N PRO A 114 -17.89 -9.57 -13.59
CA PRO A 114 -16.85 -9.76 -12.57
C PRO A 114 -15.88 -10.91 -12.90
N LYS A 115 -16.32 -11.95 -13.61
CA LYS A 115 -15.46 -13.07 -14.03
C LYS A 115 -14.39 -12.65 -15.05
N GLU A 116 -14.76 -11.78 -15.99
CA GLU A 116 -13.86 -11.30 -17.03
C GLU A 116 -12.86 -10.30 -16.45
N ALA A 117 -13.35 -9.40 -15.59
CA ALA A 117 -12.50 -8.52 -14.81
C ALA A 117 -11.47 -9.31 -13.98
N GLN A 118 -11.91 -10.33 -13.24
CA GLN A 118 -11.02 -11.16 -12.43
C GLN A 118 -9.97 -11.90 -13.28
N LYS A 119 -10.33 -12.33 -14.49
CA LYS A 119 -9.38 -12.94 -15.44
C LYS A 119 -8.39 -11.91 -15.98
N ALA A 120 -8.83 -10.70 -16.31
CA ALA A 120 -7.95 -9.60 -16.73
C ALA A 120 -6.95 -9.24 -15.62
N MET A 121 -7.42 -9.15 -14.37
CA MET A 121 -6.57 -8.94 -13.19
C MET A 121 -5.53 -10.05 -13.02
N GLN A 122 -5.89 -11.31 -13.24
CA GLN A 122 -4.92 -12.42 -13.17
C GLN A 122 -3.94 -12.45 -14.34
N SER A 123 -4.32 -11.87 -15.49
CA SER A 123 -3.51 -11.90 -16.70
C SER A 123 -2.47 -10.77 -16.75
N ASP A 124 -2.76 -9.63 -16.11
CA ASP A 124 -1.89 -8.47 -16.09
C ASP A 124 -1.37 -8.19 -14.66
N PRO A 125 -0.09 -8.48 -14.37
CA PRO A 125 0.50 -8.25 -13.05
C PRO A 125 0.46 -6.78 -12.62
N LYS A 126 0.53 -5.83 -13.58
CA LYS A 126 0.45 -4.40 -13.25
C LYS A 126 -0.95 -4.03 -12.79
N LEU A 127 -1.96 -4.57 -13.47
CA LEU A 127 -3.35 -4.39 -13.10
C LEU A 127 -3.62 -4.98 -11.71
N GLN A 128 -3.11 -6.19 -11.44
CA GLN A 128 -3.23 -6.83 -10.13
C GLN A 128 -2.61 -5.97 -9.01
N GLU A 129 -1.39 -5.48 -9.21
CA GLU A 129 -0.70 -4.65 -8.22
C GLU A 129 -1.46 -3.34 -7.97
N ALA A 130 -1.91 -2.68 -9.03
CA ALA A 130 -2.66 -1.45 -8.96
C ALA A 130 -4.01 -1.62 -8.22
N VAL A 131 -4.76 -2.67 -8.54
CA VAL A 131 -6.01 -3.01 -7.84
C VAL A 131 -5.73 -3.36 -6.38
N SER A 132 -4.67 -4.11 -6.09
CA SER A 132 -4.24 -4.42 -4.72
C SER A 132 -3.90 -3.16 -3.92
N LYS A 133 -3.23 -2.18 -4.53
CA LYS A 133 -2.94 -0.88 -3.91
C LYS A 133 -4.21 -0.07 -3.64
N LEU A 134 -5.17 -0.07 -4.56
CA LEU A 134 -6.45 0.62 -4.34
C LEU A 134 -7.30 -0.03 -3.24
N MET A 135 -7.23 -1.35 -3.10
CA MET A 135 -7.85 -2.08 -1.98
C MET A 135 -7.12 -1.77 -0.66
N ALA A 136 -5.79 -1.79 -0.65
CA ALA A 136 -4.99 -1.44 0.51
C ALA A 136 -5.19 0.03 0.93
N ALA A 137 -5.47 0.91 -0.03
CA ALA A 137 -5.85 2.30 0.18
C ALA A 137 -7.29 2.49 0.68
N GLY A 138 -8.09 1.43 0.72
CA GLY A 138 -9.49 1.49 1.16
C GLY A 138 -10.45 2.15 0.15
N ILE A 139 -9.99 2.41 -1.08
CA ILE A 139 -10.76 3.07 -2.14
C ILE A 139 -11.73 2.07 -2.79
N ILE A 140 -11.25 0.86 -3.07
CA ILE A 140 -12.04 -0.21 -3.67
C ILE A 140 -12.28 -1.31 -2.64
N ARG A 141 -13.53 -1.75 -2.52
CA ARG A 141 -13.90 -2.94 -1.74
C ARG A 141 -14.35 -4.02 -2.71
N THR A 142 -13.68 -5.18 -2.71
CA THR A 142 -14.23 -6.39 -3.33
C THR A 142 -15.17 -7.03 -2.32
N GLY A 143 -16.47 -6.90 -2.56
CA GLY A 143 -17.51 -7.58 -1.79
C GLY A 143 -17.67 -9.04 -2.19
#